data_AF-A0A946Y2P0-F1
#
_entry.id   AF-A0A946Y2P0-F1
#
_cell.length_a   1.000
_cell.length_b   1.000
_cell.length_c   1.000
_cell.angle_alpha   90.00
_cell.angle_beta   90.00
_cell.angle_gamma   90.00
#
_symmetry.space_group_name_H-M   'P 1'
#
loop_
_entity.id
_entity.type
_entity.pdbx_description
1 polymer ?
#
loop_
_entity_poly.entity_id
_entity_poly.type
_entity_poly.pdbx_seq_one_letter_code
_entity_poly.pdbx_strand_id
1 'polypeptide(L)' 'LRGIRRQTLIINAADDPFMLPDVIPDADTLSDQVTVEVAATGGHVGFIEGGTPWRPRYYLPGRLISFLTTQLQPLS' A
#
# COMPACT_ATOMS: atom_id res chain seq x y z
N LEU A 1 12.51 -4.22 8.49
CA LEU A 1 11.56 -5.35 8.31
C LEU A 1 12.19 -6.62 7.68
N ARG A 2 13.49 -6.87 7.90
CA ARG A 2 14.23 -7.99 7.26
C ARG A 2 13.79 -9.41 7.64
N GLY A 3 13.09 -9.55 8.77
CA GLY A 3 12.60 -10.85 9.27
C GLY A 3 11.29 -11.32 8.64
N ILE A 4 10.61 -10.47 7.85
CA ILE A 4 9.36 -10.86 7.20
C ILE A 4 9.65 -11.88 6.10
N ARG A 5 9.00 -13.05 6.20
CA ARG A 5 9.17 -14.19 5.28
C ARG A 5 7.94 -14.46 4.40
N ARG A 6 6.86 -13.72 4.58
CA ARG A 6 5.64 -13.84 3.78
C ARG A 6 5.43 -12.57 2.98
N GLN A 7 4.89 -12.69 1.77
CA GLN A 7 4.59 -11.52 0.97
C GLN A 7 3.70 -10.57 1.77
N THR A 8 4.14 -9.34 1.90
CA THR A 8 3.52 -8.32 2.73
C THR A 8 3.44 -7.04 1.93
N LEU A 9 2.24 -6.50 1.79
CA LEU A 9 2.01 -5.21 1.16
C LEU A 9 1.69 -4.19 2.25
N ILE A 10 2.50 -3.12 2.32
CA ILE A 10 2.27 -1.97 3.18
C ILE A 10 1.84 -0.83 2.28
N ILE A 11 0.64 -0.29 2.50
CA ILE A 11 0.14 0.88 1.78
C ILE A 11 0.01 2.02 2.79
N ASN A 12 0.60 3.16 2.46
CA ASN A 12 0.56 4.36 3.26
C ASN A 12 0.25 5.60 2.42
N ALA A 13 -0.09 6.72 3.03
CA ALA A 13 -0.18 8.02 2.38
C ALA A 13 0.75 9.04 3.04
N ALA A 14 1.37 9.89 2.23
CA ALA A 14 2.25 10.95 2.70
C ALA A 14 1.49 12.10 3.40
N ASP A 15 0.20 12.24 3.12
CA ASP A 15 -0.69 13.23 3.75
C ASP A 15 -1.45 12.69 4.97
N ASP A 16 -1.12 11.48 5.44
CA ASP A 16 -1.69 10.94 6.67
C ASP A 16 -1.11 11.68 7.89
N PRO A 17 -1.94 12.36 8.70
CA PRO A 17 -1.47 13.16 9.84
C PRO A 17 -0.82 12.31 10.95
N PHE A 18 -0.95 10.98 10.89
CA PHE A 18 -0.34 10.06 11.86
C PHE A 18 0.99 9.46 11.39
N MET A 19 1.45 9.80 10.18
CA MET A 19 2.71 9.31 9.61
C MET A 19 3.78 10.40 9.61
N LEU A 20 4.88 10.17 10.32
CA LEU A 20 6.09 10.98 10.19
C LEU A 20 6.89 10.49 8.96
N PRO A 21 7.54 11.39 8.19
CA PRO A 21 8.36 11.01 7.03
C PRO A 21 9.41 9.93 7.34
N ASP A 22 9.95 9.93 8.56
CA ASP A 22 10.96 8.97 9.04
C ASP A 22 10.43 7.56 9.31
N VAL A 23 9.12 7.32 9.16
CA VAL A 23 8.50 6.00 9.40
C VAL A 23 8.57 5.12 8.15
N ILE A 24 8.87 5.68 6.98
CA ILE A 24 9.06 4.91 5.74
C ILE A 24 10.46 4.28 5.80
N PRO A 25 10.58 2.96 5.98
CA PRO A 25 11.87 2.30 6.12
C PRO A 25 12.67 2.38 4.80
N ASP A 26 13.98 2.60 4.90
CA ASP A 26 14.89 2.49 3.76
C ASP A 26 14.74 1.12 3.10
N ALA A 27 14.81 1.10 1.75
CA ALA A 27 14.66 -0.12 0.96
C ALA A 27 15.62 -1.23 1.43
N ASP A 28 16.84 -0.86 1.82
CA ASP A 28 17.86 -1.81 2.32
C ASP A 28 17.48 -2.47 3.65
N THR A 29 16.49 -1.93 4.38
CA THR A 29 16.01 -2.49 5.65
C THR A 29 14.76 -3.37 5.46
N LEU A 30 14.23 -3.44 4.24
CA LEU A 30 13.10 -4.28 3.86
C LEU A 30 13.56 -5.70 3.52
N SER A 31 12.64 -6.64 3.66
CA SER A 31 12.79 -7.98 3.09
C SER A 31 12.28 -7.92 1.64
N ASP A 32 12.83 -8.75 0.74
CA ASP A 32 12.32 -8.88 -0.65
C ASP A 32 10.84 -9.31 -0.71
N GLN A 33 10.32 -9.82 0.40
CA GLN A 33 8.91 -10.19 0.59
C GLN A 33 8.02 -8.98 0.92
N VAL A 34 8.59 -7.79 1.14
CA VAL A 34 7.85 -6.60 1.56
C VAL A 34 7.80 -5.60 0.42
N THR A 35 6.59 -5.19 0.05
CA THR A 35 6.35 -4.10 -0.88
C THR A 35 5.75 -2.93 -0.10
N VAL A 36 6.33 -1.74 -0.23
CA VAL A 36 5.81 -0.51 0.38
C VAL A 36 5.35 0.43 -0.71
N GLU A 37 4.09 0.84 -0.67
CA GLU A 37 3.50 1.81 -1.59
C GLU A 37 3.04 3.03 -0.81
N VAL A 38 3.54 4.21 -1.16
CA VAL A 38 3.19 5.47 -0.50
C VAL A 38 2.45 6.35 -1.50
N ALA A 39 1.15 6.52 -1.27
CA ALA A 39 0.32 7.43 -2.03
C ALA A 39 0.68 8.89 -1.68
N ALA A 40 0.76 9.76 -2.68
CA ALA A 40 1.06 11.17 -2.44
C ALA A 40 -0.06 11.90 -1.67
N THR A 41 -1.31 11.50 -1.88
CA THR A 41 -2.50 12.12 -1.30
C THR A 41 -3.62 11.11 -1.10
N GLY A 42 -4.56 11.45 -0.23
CA GLY A 42 -5.85 10.77 -0.10
C GLY A 42 -5.88 9.69 0.98
N GLY A 43 -4.87 9.56 1.84
CA GLY A 43 -4.86 8.55 2.91
C GLY A 43 -6.05 8.68 3.86
N HIS A 44 -6.34 9.91 4.28
CA HIS A 44 -7.40 10.20 5.24
C HIS A 44 -8.83 9.95 4.70
N VAL A 45 -9.01 9.91 3.37
CA VAL A 45 -10.31 9.72 2.70
C VAL A 45 -10.43 8.38 1.97
N GLY A 46 -9.54 7.42 2.25
CA GLY A 46 -9.63 6.05 1.71
C GLY A 46 -8.85 5.80 0.42
N PHE A 47 -7.73 6.50 0.22
CA PHE A 47 -6.86 6.42 -0.95
C PHE A 47 -7.61 6.70 -2.27
N ILE A 48 -8.14 7.91 -2.36
CA ILE A 48 -8.80 8.40 -3.58
C ILE A 48 -7.72 8.78 -4.61
N GLU A 49 -7.74 8.14 -5.77
CA GLU A 49 -6.80 8.40 -6.89
C GLU A 49 -7.40 9.35 -7.96
N GLY A 50 -8.57 9.93 -7.67
CA GLY A 50 -9.24 10.90 -8.53
C GLY A 50 -10.73 10.61 -8.69
N GLY A 51 -11.29 11.03 -9.82
CA GLY A 51 -12.74 10.98 -10.08
C GLY A 51 -13.41 12.32 -9.81
N THR A 52 -14.74 12.31 -9.80
CA THR A 52 -15.54 13.52 -9.48
C THR A 52 -15.98 13.46 -8.01
N PRO A 53 -16.30 14.59 -7.35
CA PRO A 53 -16.78 14.57 -5.96
C PRO A 53 -17.97 13.63 -5.71
N TRP A 54 -18.77 13.37 -6.75
CA TRP A 54 -19.95 12.51 -6.72
C TRP A 54 -19.66 11.05 -7.11
N ARG A 55 -18.50 10.80 -7.74
CA ARG A 55 -18.01 9.47 -8.15
C ARG A 55 -16.50 9.41 -7.96
N PRO A 56 -16.02 9.33 -6.71
CA PRO A 56 -14.60 9.15 -6.43
C PRO A 56 -14.15 7.78 -6.93
N ARG A 57 -12.92 7.71 -7.45
CA ARG A 57 -12.23 6.45 -7.71
C ARG A 57 -11.31 6.13 -6.53
N TYR A 58 -11.44 4.91 -6.04
CA TYR A 58 -10.65 4.40 -4.91
C TYR A 58 -9.58 3.46 -5.42
N TYR A 59 -8.33 3.73 -5.06
CA TYR A 59 -7.19 2.89 -5.43
C TYR A 59 -7.08 1.65 -4.51
N LEU A 60 -7.34 1.81 -3.21
CA LEU A 60 -7.07 0.77 -2.20
C LEU A 60 -7.81 -0.56 -2.46
N PRO A 61 -9.14 -0.58 -2.76
CA PRO A 61 -9.86 -1.85 -2.91
C PRO A 61 -9.33 -2.68 -4.09
N GLY A 62 -9.09 -2.05 -5.23
CA GLY A 62 -8.56 -2.73 -6.41
C GLY A 62 -7.14 -3.25 -6.19
N ARG A 63 -6.29 -2.44 -5.55
CA ARG A 63 -4.91 -2.82 -5.22
C ARG A 63 -4.84 -4.00 -4.26
N LEU A 64 -5.71 -4.02 -3.23
CA LEU A 64 -5.78 -5.10 -2.24
C LEU A 64 -6.24 -6.41 -2.90
N ILE A 65 -7.29 -6.37 -3.72
CA ILE A 65 -7.77 -7.54 -4.45
C ILE A 65 -6.65 -8.09 -5.34
N SER A 66 -5.99 -7.23 -6.12
CA SER A 66 -4.87 -7.63 -6.97
C SER A 66 -3.76 -8.31 -6.19
N PHE A 67 -3.36 -7.75 -5.04
CA PHE A 67 -2.34 -8.36 -4.18
C PHE A 67 -2.74 -9.75 -3.70
N LEU A 68 -3.95 -9.87 -3.13
CA LEU A 68 -4.44 -11.14 -2.60
C LEU A 68 -4.60 -12.19 -3.72
N THR A 69 -5.06 -11.80 -4.91
CA THR A 69 -5.14 -12.71 -6.05
C THR A 69 -3.78 -13.27 -6.42
N THR A 70 -2.72 -12.45 -6.48
CA THR A 70 -1.36 -12.94 -6.73
C THR A 70 -0.88 -13.94 -5.67
N GLN A 71 -1.29 -13.77 -4.41
CA GLN A 71 -0.90 -14.68 -3.31
C GLN A 71 -1.72 -15.98 -3.27
N LEU A 72 -2.94 -15.95 -3.82
CA LEU A 72 -3.88 -17.08 -3.80
C LEU A 72 -3.87 -17.88 -5.11
N GLN A 73 -3.08 -17.47 -6.11
CA GLN A 73 -2.87 -18.31 -7.29
C GLN A 73 -2.29 -19.66 -6.83
N PRO A 74 -2.93 -20.79 -7.17
CA PRO A 74 -2.39 -22.09 -6.82
C PRO A 74 -1.00 -22.20 -7.42
N LEU A 75 -0.04 -22.67 -6.63
CA LEU A 75 1.27 -23.08 -7.12
C LEU A 75 1.04 -24.15 -8.19
N SER A 76 1.17 -23.75 -9.46
CA SER A 76 1.15 -24.63 -10.62
C SER A 76 2.33 -25.59 -10.61
#